data_AF-A0A022RI42-F1
#
_entry.id   AF-A0A022RI42-F1
#
_cell.length_a   1.000
_cell.length_b   1.000
_cell.length_c   1.000
_cell.angle_alpha   90.00
_cell.angle_beta   90.00
_cell.angle_gamma   90.00
#
_symmetry.space_group_name_H-M   'P 1'
#
loop_
_entity.id
_entity.type
_entity.pdbx_description
1 polymer ?
#
loop_
_entity_poly.entity_id
_entity_poly.type
_entity_poly.pdbx_seq_one_letter_code
_entity_poly.pdbx_strand_id
1 'polypeptide(L)'
;MKMKLKRFASIPVLSVVILVGFVHYVTVFVFIEDWFGLRSSAGLLNSLIFTFWGFLCVFSLLVCVLRDPGRVPSRYVPDVEDNQTQN
;
A
#
# COMPACT_ATOMS: atom_id res chain seq x y z
N MET A 1 16.50 -17.44 11.30
CA MET A 1 15.50 -16.41 10.95
C MET A 1 15.36 -16.31 9.43
N LYS A 2 14.65 -17.27 8.80
CA LYS A 2 14.45 -17.32 7.34
C LYS A 2 13.15 -16.60 6.99
N MET A 3 13.20 -15.28 6.90
CA MET A 3 12.08 -14.48 6.41
C MET A 3 12.00 -14.67 4.90
N LYS A 4 11.11 -15.56 4.45
CA LYS A 4 10.62 -15.58 3.08
C LYS A 4 9.82 -14.29 2.85
N LEU A 5 10.51 -13.17 2.61
CA LEU A 5 9.96 -12.00 1.93
C LEU A 5 9.70 -12.35 0.45
N LYS A 6 9.08 -13.52 0.17
CA LYS A 6 9.24 -14.25 -1.11
C LYS A 6 8.30 -13.85 -2.23
N ARG A 7 7.46 -12.86 -2.00
CA ARG A 7 7.05 -11.93 -3.04
C ARG A 7 7.31 -10.60 -2.38
N PHE A 8 8.27 -9.82 -2.87
CA PHE A 8 8.20 -8.37 -2.71
C PHE A 8 6.72 -8.00 -2.84
N ALA A 9 6.14 -7.30 -1.85
CA ALA A 9 4.82 -6.69 -2.00
C ALA A 9 4.74 -6.20 -3.45
N SER A 10 3.88 -6.82 -4.26
CA SER A 10 3.99 -6.99 -5.73
C SER A 10 4.78 -5.86 -6.42
N ILE A 11 5.70 -6.10 -7.37
CA ILE A 11 6.43 -5.05 -8.12
C ILE A 11 5.62 -3.73 -8.34
N PRO A 12 4.33 -3.78 -8.75
CA PRO A 12 3.48 -2.58 -8.80
C PRO A 12 3.27 -1.84 -7.47
N VAL A 13 3.06 -2.52 -6.35
CA VAL A 13 2.92 -1.93 -5.00
C VAL A 13 4.20 -1.18 -4.62
N LEU A 14 5.37 -1.78 -4.80
CA LEU A 14 6.65 -1.10 -4.56
C LEU A 14 6.79 0.14 -5.45
N SER A 15 6.44 0.01 -6.74
CA SER A 15 6.46 1.12 -7.69
C SER A 15 5.58 2.30 -7.25
N VAL A 16 4.37 2.01 -6.75
CA VAL A 16 3.44 3.05 -6.26
C VAL A 16 4.00 3.72 -5.02
N VAL A 17 4.56 2.96 -4.06
CA VAL A 17 5.17 3.55 -2.85
C VAL A 17 6.35 4.45 -3.20
N ILE A 18 7.21 4.04 -4.14
CA ILE A 18 8.33 4.87 -4.62
C ILE A 18 7.81 6.14 -5.30
N LEU A 19 6.79 6.03 -6.16
CA LEU A 19 6.19 7.18 -6.83
C LEU A 19 5.60 8.18 -5.82
N VAL A 20 4.86 7.69 -4.83
CA VAL A 20 4.29 8.54 -3.78
C VAL A 20 5.41 9.21 -2.97
N GLY A 21 6.47 8.48 -2.63
CA GLY A 21 7.66 9.05 -1.97
C GLY A 21 8.37 10.11 -2.80
N PHE A 22 8.50 9.88 -4.11
CA PHE A 22 9.10 10.84 -5.04
C PHE A 22 8.28 12.12 -5.14
N VAL A 23 6.96 12.00 -5.35
CA VAL A 23 6.05 13.15 -5.38
C VAL A 23 6.14 13.90 -4.06
N HIS A 24 6.14 13.18 -2.92
CA HIS A 24 6.28 13.78 -1.61
C HIS A 24 7.58 14.57 -1.42
N TYR A 25 8.70 14.00 -1.83
CA TYR A 25 9.98 14.68 -1.78
C TYR A 25 9.95 15.96 -2.62
N VAL A 26 9.47 15.90 -3.86
CA VAL A 26 9.38 17.06 -4.74
C VAL A 26 8.44 18.13 -4.16
N THR A 27 7.27 17.75 -3.65
CA THR A 27 6.33 18.71 -3.07
C THR A 27 6.90 19.40 -1.83
N VAL A 28 7.54 18.67 -0.92
CA VAL A 28 8.06 19.25 0.32
C VAL A 28 9.34 20.07 0.08
N PHE A 29 10.31 19.54 -0.64
CA PHE A 29 11.60 20.21 -0.79
C PHE A 29 11.65 21.20 -1.95
N VAL A 30 10.96 20.94 -3.06
CA VAL A 30 10.99 21.87 -4.20
C VAL A 30 9.93 22.93 -4.07
N PHE A 31 8.70 22.56 -3.72
CA PHE A 31 7.60 23.54 -3.68
C PHE A 31 7.48 24.22 -2.32
N ILE A 32 7.44 23.49 -1.20
CA ILE A 32 7.19 24.10 0.11
C ILE A 32 8.42 24.90 0.59
N GLU A 33 9.63 24.38 0.39
CA GLU A 33 10.85 25.11 0.76
C GLU A 33 11.02 26.40 -0.05
N ASP A 34 10.85 26.34 -1.38
CA ASP A 34 11.02 27.50 -2.27
C ASP A 34 9.91 28.55 -2.08
N TRP A 35 8.67 28.13 -1.85
CA TRP A 35 7.53 29.04 -1.83
C TRP A 35 7.24 29.65 -0.46
N PHE A 36 7.27 28.84 0.60
CA PHE A 36 6.92 29.27 1.97
C PHE A 36 8.10 29.27 2.94
N GLY A 37 9.18 28.56 2.61
CA GLY A 37 10.28 28.27 3.52
C GLY A 37 9.86 27.28 4.61
N LEU A 38 10.60 26.18 4.75
CA LEU A 38 10.36 25.17 5.80
C LEU A 38 10.47 25.74 7.23
N ARG A 39 11.15 26.88 7.38
CA ARG A 39 11.33 27.58 8.66
C ARG A 39 10.15 28.47 9.04
N SER A 40 9.22 28.70 8.12
CA SER A 40 7.98 29.42 8.38
C SER A 40 6.92 28.50 8.99
N SER A 41 6.13 29.01 9.93
CA SER A 41 5.06 28.24 10.60
C SER A 41 4.07 27.64 9.59
N ALA A 42 3.71 28.41 8.56
CA ALA A 42 2.81 27.95 7.50
C ALA A 42 3.43 26.86 6.61
N GLY A 43 4.74 26.96 6.30
CA GLY A 43 5.46 25.93 5.53
C GLY A 43 5.54 24.60 6.30
N LEU A 44 5.80 24.67 7.60
CA LEU A 44 5.89 23.49 8.47
C LEU A 44 4.52 22.79 8.62
N LEU A 45 3.45 23.55 8.84
CA LEU A 45 2.09 23.00 8.94
C LEU A 45 1.66 22.35 7.62
N ASN A 46 1.94 22.98 6.48
CA ASN A 46 1.59 22.44 5.17
C ASN A 46 2.37 21.15 4.85
N SER A 47 3.66 21.12 5.20
CA SER A 47 4.50 19.92 5.08
C SER A 47 3.96 18.77 5.94
N LEU A 48 3.54 19.05 7.18
CA LEU A 48 2.95 18.04 8.07
C LEU A 48 1.63 17.48 7.52
N ILE A 49 0.74 18.35 7.03
CA ILE A 49 -0.54 17.93 6.43
C ILE A 49 -0.29 17.03 5.22
N PHE A 50 0.63 17.43 4.34
CA PHE A 50 0.97 16.67 3.15
C PHE A 50 1.62 15.32 3.50
N THR A 51 2.51 15.29 4.50
CA THR A 51 3.09 14.04 5.04
C THR A 51 2.02 13.12 5.59
N PHE A 52 1.07 13.65 6.36
CA PHE A 52 -0.03 12.88 6.92
C PHE A 52 -0.91 12.27 5.83
N TRP A 53 -1.23 13.05 4.79
CA TRP A 53 -2.01 12.57 3.65
C TRP A 53 -1.30 11.46 2.87
N GLY A 54 0.00 11.64 2.62
CA GLY A 54 0.84 10.62 1.98
C GLY A 54 0.91 9.34 2.81
N PHE A 55 1.06 9.47 4.13
CA PHE A 55 1.05 8.33 5.05
C PHE A 55 -0.27 7.57 5.01
N LEU A 56 -1.42 8.27 5.08
CA LEU A 56 -2.73 7.65 5.00
C LEU A 56 -2.93 6.90 3.66
N CYS A 57 -2.43 7.45 2.56
CA CYS A 57 -2.49 6.81 1.25
C CYS A 57 -1.69 5.49 1.22
N VAL A 58 -0.42 5.53 1.65
CA VAL A 58 0.43 4.33 1.71
C VAL A 58 -0.14 3.29 2.69
N PHE A 59 -0.64 3.74 3.84
CA PHE A 59 -1.28 2.88 4.82
C PHE A 59 -2.51 2.18 4.23
N SER A 60 -3.38 2.90 3.54
CA SER A 60 -4.55 2.31 2.87
C SER A 60 -4.15 1.28 1.83
N LEU A 61 -3.15 1.58 0.99
CA LEU A 61 -2.60 0.62 0.03
C LEU A 61 -2.06 -0.64 0.71
N LEU A 62 -1.34 -0.49 1.83
CA LEU A 62 -0.83 -1.61 2.60
C LEU A 62 -1.97 -2.48 3.13
N VAL A 63 -3.01 -1.86 3.69
CA VAL A 63 -4.20 -2.59 4.18
C VAL A 63 -4.87 -3.34 3.05
N CYS A 64 -5.06 -2.72 1.87
CA CYS A 64 -5.67 -3.38 0.71
C CYS A 64 -4.84 -4.57 0.21
N VAL A 65 -3.51 -4.48 0.23
CA VAL A 65 -2.60 -5.55 -0.21
C VAL A 65 -2.55 -6.71 0.78
N LEU A 66 -2.67 -6.41 2.08
CA LEU A 66 -2.62 -7.41 3.15
C LEU A 66 -3.99 -8.06 3.43
N ARG A 67 -5.09 -7.42 3.04
CA ARG A 67 -6.44 -7.95 3.22
C ARG A 67 -6.68 -9.05 2.19
N ASP A 68 -6.82 -10.29 2.66
CA ASP A 68 -7.16 -11.41 1.77
C ASP A 68 -8.51 -11.17 1.06
N PRO A 69 -8.60 -11.46 -0.26
CA PRO A 69 -9.87 -11.45 -0.96
C PRO A 69 -10.71 -12.57 -0.35
N GLY A 70 -11.86 -12.23 0.24
CA GLY A 70 -12.67 -13.14 1.05
C GLY A 70 -12.78 -14.56 0.48
N ARG A 71 -12.54 -15.56 1.33
CA ARG A 71 -12.57 -16.97 0.91
C ARG A 71 -14.02 -17.46 0.84
N VAL A 72 -14.33 -18.23 -0.20
CA VAL A 72 -15.61 -18.92 -0.31
C VAL A 72 -15.82 -19.88 0.86
N PRO A 73 -16.99 -19.86 1.53
CA PRO A 73 -17.32 -20.83 2.57
C PRO A 73 -17.28 -22.27 2.03
N SER A 74 -16.86 -23.21 2.86
CA SER A 74 -16.67 -24.62 2.47
C SER A 74 -17.91 -25.29 1.89
N ARG A 75 -19.12 -24.82 2.23
CA ARG A 75 -20.40 -25.32 1.70
C ARG A 75 -20.64 -25.03 0.22
N TYR A 76 -19.88 -24.12 -0.38
CA TYR A 76 -19.94 -23.80 -1.81
C TYR A 76 -18.83 -24.47 -2.62
N VAL A 77 -18.00 -25.31 -1.99
CA VAL A 77 -17.04 -26.13 -2.71
C VAL A 77 -17.84 -27.19 -3.46
N PRO A 78 -17.65 -27.34 -4.79
CA PRO A 78 -18.38 -28.34 -5.57
C PRO A 78 -18.21 -29.71 -4.94
N ASP A 79 -19.31 -30.43 -4.76
CA ASP A 79 -19.27 -31.82 -4.31
C ASP A 79 -18.46 -32.58 -5.37
N VAL A 80 -17.33 -33.16 -4.95
CA VAL A 80 -16.61 -34.09 -5.83
C VAL A 80 -17.49 -35.32 -5.85
N GLU A 81 -18.28 -35.49 -6.90
CA GLU A 81 -18.90 -36.77 -7.19
C GLU A 81 -17.75 -37.78 -7.31
N ASP A 82 -17.46 -38.46 -6.21
CA ASP A 82 -16.50 -39.53 -6.18
C ASP A 82 -16.92 -40.49 -7.30
N ASN A 83 -16.02 -40.70 -8.24
CA ASN A 83 -16.12 -41.75 -9.24
C ASN A 83 -16.04 -43.09 -8.49
N GLN A 84 -17.11 -43.45 -7.79
CA GLN A 84 -17.42 -44.79 -7.32
C GLN A 84 -17.58 -45.62 -8.60
N THR A 85 -16.44 -45.97 -9.18
CA THR A 85 -16.31 -46.94 -10.24
C THR A 85 -16.72 -48.25 -9.59
N GLN A 86 -18.01 -48.56 -9.72
CA GLN A 86 -18.62 -49.81 -9.38
C GLN A 86 -17.94 -50.91 -10.22
N ASN A 87 -17.04 -51.67 -9.59
CA ASN A 87 -16.53 -52.95 -10.07
C ASN A 87 -16.46 -53.93 -8.89
#